data_AF-A0A8T5US41-F1
#
_entry.id   AF-A0A8T5US41-F1
#
_cell.length_a   1.000
_cell.length_b   1.000
_cell.length_c   1.000
_cell.angle_alpha   90.00
_cell.angle_beta   90.00
_cell.angle_gamma   90.00
#
_symmetry.space_group_name_H-M   'P 1'
#
loop_
_entity.id
_entity.type
_entity.pdbx_description
1 polymer ?
#
loop_
_entity_poly.entity_id
_entity_poly.type
_entity_poly.pdbx_seq_one_letter_code
_entity_poly.pdbx_strand_id
1 'polypeptide(L)' 'MVTGLKPSKVTFTIKKDQNGTILELEQINVQDEQFEDIDIGWDEYYLGPMKEVLENNS' A
#
# COMPACT_ATOMS: atom_id res chain seq x y z
N MET A 1 -21.22 -20.96 -14.39
CA MET A 1 -20.32 -19.90 -14.88
C MET A 1 -19.11 -19.89 -13.97
N VAL A 2 -17.90 -19.95 -14.51
CA VAL A 2 -16.67 -19.77 -13.71
C VAL A 2 -16.34 -18.29 -13.70
N THR A 3 -16.53 -17.62 -12.56
CA THR A 3 -16.02 -16.27 -12.32
C THR A 3 -14.49 -16.37 -12.27
N GLY A 4 -13.80 -15.90 -13.31
CA GLY A 4 -12.34 -15.89 -13.32
C GLY A 4 -11.84 -14.96 -12.23
N LEU A 5 -11.24 -15.51 -11.16
CA LEU A 5 -10.58 -14.73 -10.12
C LEU A 5 -9.53 -13.84 -10.80
N LYS A 6 -9.76 -12.52 -10.74
CA LYS A 6 -8.78 -11.54 -11.23
C LYS A 6 -7.74 -11.36 -10.13
N PRO A 7 -6.43 -11.48 -10.42
CA PRO A 7 -5.41 -11.21 -9.42
C PRO A 7 -5.52 -9.78 -8.93
N SER A 8 -5.23 -9.57 -7.65
CA SER A 8 -5.11 -8.20 -7.13
C SER A 8 -3.90 -7.51 -7.76
N LYS A 9 -3.97 -6.19 -7.87
CA LYS A 9 -2.91 -5.36 -8.43
C LYS A 9 -2.63 -4.19 -7.51
N VAL A 10 -1.38 -4.05 -7.10
CA VAL A 10 -0.87 -2.91 -6.32
C VAL A 10 -0.17 -1.93 -7.25
N THR A 11 -0.42 -0.64 -7.06
CA THR A 11 0.26 0.45 -7.76
C THR A 11 0.79 1.43 -6.72
N PHE A 12 2.09 1.76 -6.82
CA PHE A 12 2.72 2.81 -6.04
C PHE A 12 2.91 4.05 -6.90
N THR A 13 2.45 5.19 -6.43
CA THR A 13 2.74 6.49 -7.04
C THR A 13 3.61 7.31 -6.10
N ILE A 14 4.80 7.70 -6.57
CA ILE A 14 5.77 8.46 -5.79
C ILE A 14 5.88 9.86 -6.40
N LYS A 15 5.65 10.88 -5.58
CA LYS A 15 5.70 12.28 -5.99
C LYS A 15 6.64 13.04 -5.08
N LYS A 16 7.41 13.96 -5.68
CA LYS A 16 8.13 14.96 -4.91
C LYS A 16 7.12 15.95 -4.31
N ASP A 17 7.27 16.24 -3.04
CA ASP A 17 6.56 17.31 -2.34
C ASP A 17 7.55 18.39 -1.86
N GLN A 18 7.06 19.56 -1.47
CA GLN A 18 7.89 20.65 -0.94
C GLN A 18 8.67 20.22 0.30
N ASN A 19 8.07 19.37 1.14
CA ASN A 19 8.63 18.96 2.43
C ASN A 19 9.09 17.50 2.45
N GLY A 20 9.15 16.82 1.31
CA GLY A 20 9.58 15.43 1.25
C GLY A 20 9.05 14.67 0.05
N THR A 21 8.60 13.45 0.30
CA THR A 21 8.05 12.54 -0.73
C THR A 21 6.66 12.11 -0.31
N ILE A 22 5.71 12.18 -1.24
CA ILE A 22 4.39 11.56 -1.09
C ILE A 22 4.44 10.19 -1.77
N LEU A 23 4.09 9.14 -1.04
CA LEU A 23 3.90 7.79 -1.54
C LEU A 23 2.42 7.43 -1.39
N GLU A 24 1.75 7.22 -2.52
CA GLU A 24 0.37 6.75 -2.60
C GLU A 24 0.37 5.26 -2.99
N LEU A 25 -0.37 4.44 -2.26
CA LEU A 25 -0.62 3.02 -2.57
C LEU A 25 -2.08 2.85 -2.97
N GLU A 26 -2.30 2.23 -4.13
CA GLU A 26 -3.62 1.76 -4.56
C GLU A 26 -3.57 0.26 -4.84
N GLN A 27 -4.42 -0.53 -4.17
CA GLN A 27 -4.58 -1.95 -4.46
C GLN A 27 -6.02 -2.26 -4.89
N ILE A 28 -6.16 -2.83 -6.09
CA ILE A 28 -7.45 -3.18 -6.69
C ILE A 28 -7.62 -4.69 -6.86
N ASN A 29 -8.88 -5.15 -6.98
CA ASN A 29 -9.28 -6.56 -7.01
C ASN A 29 -8.83 -7.36 -5.77
N VAL A 30 -8.81 -6.70 -4.61
CA VAL A 30 -8.75 -7.39 -3.31
C VAL A 30 -10.12 -8.04 -3.06
N GLN A 31 -10.14 -9.27 -2.55
CA GLN A 31 -11.39 -9.91 -2.13
C GLN A 31 -11.89 -9.22 -0.86
N ASP A 32 -13.20 -8.99 -0.75
CA ASP A 32 -13.78 -8.21 0.35
C ASP A 32 -13.41 -8.81 1.72
N GLU A 33 -13.35 -10.14 1.83
CA GLU A 33 -12.98 -10.85 3.07
C GLU A 33 -11.51 -10.65 3.48
N GLN A 34 -10.67 -10.18 2.55
CA GLN A 34 -9.23 -9.97 2.75
C GLN A 34 -8.86 -8.49 2.84
N PHE A 35 -9.81 -7.58 2.60
CA PHE A 35 -9.53 -6.14 2.51
C PHE A 35 -8.91 -5.60 3.78
N GLU A 36 -9.54 -5.85 4.92
CA GLU A 36 -9.11 -5.31 6.22
C GLU A 36 -7.72 -5.81 6.62
N ASP A 37 -7.47 -7.12 6.49
CA ASP A 37 -6.15 -7.72 6.78
C ASP A 37 -5.04 -7.15 5.87
N ILE A 38 -5.35 -6.90 4.59
CA ILE A 38 -4.38 -6.35 3.63
C ILE A 38 -4.12 -4.86 3.89
N ASP A 39 -5.16 -4.08 4.20
CA ASP A 39 -5.06 -2.65 4.51
C ASP A 39 -4.18 -2.43 5.76
N ILE A 40 -4.49 -3.15 6.84
CA ILE A 40 -3.71 -3.14 8.08
C ILE A 40 -2.28 -3.62 7.82
N GLY A 41 -2.13 -4.70 7.05
CA GLY A 41 -0.81 -5.27 6.78
C GLY A 41 0.13 -4.33 6.03
N TRP A 42 -0.38 -3.52 5.11
CA TRP A 42 0.42 -2.49 4.43
C TRP A 42 0.91 -1.41 5.39
N ASP A 43 0.06 -0.97 6.32
CA ASP A 43 0.42 0.08 7.28
C ASP A 43 1.40 -0.45 8.34
N GLU A 44 1.04 -1.55 9.02
CA GLU A 44 1.77 -2.05 10.19
C GLU A 44 3.12 -2.67 9.86
N TYR A 45 3.25 -3.35 8.71
CA TYR A 45 4.45 -4.14 8.41
C TYR A 45 5.32 -3.55 7.30
N TYR A 46 4.79 -2.64 6.48
CA TYR A 46 5.53 -2.08 5.34
C TYR A 46 5.66 -0.56 5.41
N LEU A 47 4.58 0.18 5.12
CA LEU A 47 4.64 1.63 4.91
C LEU A 47 4.91 2.41 6.20
N GLY A 48 4.31 2.01 7.33
CA GLY A 48 4.59 2.59 8.64
C GLY A 48 6.06 2.43 9.04
N PRO A 49 6.57 1.19 9.18
CA PRO A 49 7.98 0.96 9.55
C PRO A 49 8.98 1.57 8.55
N MET A 50 8.68 1.52 7.24
CA MET A 50 9.54 2.15 6.22
C MET A 50 9.60 3.66 6.40
N LYS A 51 8.46 4.30 6.65
CA LYS A 51 8.39 5.73 6.90
C LYS A 51 9.18 6.10 8.17
N GLU A 52 9.00 5.37 9.26
CA GLU A 52 9.76 5.59 10.50
C GLU A 52 11.27 5.51 10.27
N VAL A 53 11.74 4.47 9.56
CA VAL A 53 13.17 4.32 9.28
C VAL A 53 13.70 5.46 8.41
N LEU A 54 12.96 5.87 7.38
CA LEU A 54 13.42 6.93 6.48
C LEU A 54 13.39 8.31 7.15
N GLU A 55 12.33 8.63 7.90
CA GLU A 55 12.18 9.93 8.54
C GLU A 55 13.05 10.08 9.80
N ASN A 56 13.32 9.00 10.55
CA ASN A 56 14.18 9.05 11.74
C ASN A 56 15.69 9.02 11.41
N ASN A 57 16.07 8.70 10.16
CA ASN A 57 17.46 8.77 9.68
C ASN A 57 17.73 10.01 8.80
N SER A 58 16.79 10.97 8.76
CA SER A 58 16.87 12.20 7.94
C SER A 58 17.37 13.41 8.73
#